data_AF-A0A3A8L5S1-F1
#
_entry.id   AF-A0A3A8L5S1-F1
#
_cell.length_a   1.000
_cell.length_b   1.000
_cell.length_c   1.000
_cell.angle_alpha   90.00
_cell.angle_beta   90.00
_cell.angle_gamma   90.00
#
_symmetry.space_group_name_H-M   'P 1'
#
loop_
_entity.id
_entity.type
_entity.pdbx_description
1 polymer ?
#
loop_
_entity_poly.entity_id
_entity_poly.type
_entity_poly.pdbx_seq_one_letter_code
_entity_poly.pdbx_strand_id
1 'polypeptide(L)'
;MKNLIASRNYRYFVMAISGADHSAGSLHFQGRAFDVDEVNGVRISGDSATARGFMDACRALGAIEVFGPSNDPAGHYDHLHCGW
;
A
#
# COMPACT_ATOMS: atom_id res chain seq x y z
N MET A 1 -12.31 7.53 12.79
CA MET A 1 -11.52 6.76 11.80
C MET A 1 -11.42 7.60 10.54
N LYS A 2 -10.20 7.97 10.13
CA LYS A 2 -9.96 8.55 8.79
C LYS A 2 -9.69 7.36 7.87
N ASN A 3 -10.32 7.30 6.69
CA ASN A 3 -10.09 6.25 5.70
C ASN A 3 -9.68 6.88 4.36
N LEU A 4 -9.00 6.11 3.50
CA LEU A 4 -8.42 6.61 2.24
C LEU A 4 -9.47 7.21 1.29
N ILE A 5 -10.68 6.64 1.28
CA ILE A 5 -11.79 7.09 0.43
C ILE A 5 -12.32 8.45 0.92
N ALA A 6 -12.67 8.57 2.21
CA ALA A 6 -13.33 9.75 2.75
C ALA A 6 -12.40 10.93 3.04
N SER A 7 -11.10 10.70 3.26
CA SER A 7 -10.16 11.78 3.62
C SER A 7 -9.32 12.31 2.45
N ARG A 8 -9.19 11.54 1.37
CA ARG A 8 -8.27 11.84 0.25
C ARG A 8 -8.86 11.52 -1.14
N ASN A 9 -10.08 10.98 -1.23
CA ASN A 9 -10.74 10.58 -2.50
C ASN A 9 -9.92 9.60 -3.36
N TYR A 10 -9.22 8.63 -2.74
CA TYR A 10 -8.55 7.59 -3.50
C TYR A 10 -9.52 6.50 -3.97
N ARG A 11 -9.38 6.10 -5.24
CA ARG A 11 -9.82 4.80 -5.76
C ARG A 11 -8.58 3.93 -5.94
N TYR A 12 -8.62 2.68 -5.53
CA TYR A 12 -7.46 1.79 -5.64
C TYR A 12 -7.90 0.33 -5.81
N PHE A 13 -7.05 -0.47 -6.45
CA PHE A 13 -7.24 -1.91 -6.59
C PHE A 13 -6.41 -2.63 -5.53
N VAL A 14 -7.07 -3.41 -4.68
CA VAL A 14 -6.42 -4.21 -3.64
C VAL A 14 -6.14 -5.60 -4.21
N MET A 15 -4.86 -5.98 -4.26
CA MET A 15 -4.45 -7.27 -4.79
C MET A 15 -4.27 -8.33 -3.70
N ALA A 16 -3.93 -7.92 -2.47
CA ALA A 16 -3.78 -8.81 -1.33
C ALA A 16 -4.26 -8.16 -0.04
N ILE A 17 -4.89 -8.94 0.84
CA ILE A 17 -5.29 -8.53 2.20
C ILE A 17 -4.72 -9.52 3.21
N SER A 18 -5.10 -10.80 3.11
CA SER A 18 -4.56 -11.85 3.97
C SER A 18 -4.26 -13.12 3.19
N GLY A 19 -3.22 -13.84 3.63
CA GLY A 19 -2.93 -15.20 3.15
C GLY A 19 -2.19 -15.32 1.82
N ALA A 20 -1.79 -14.21 1.20
CA ALA A 20 -0.85 -14.23 0.07
C ALA A 20 0.59 -14.58 0.53
N ASP A 21 1.48 -14.91 -0.41
CA ASP A 21 2.87 -15.30 -0.12
C ASP A 21 3.70 -14.11 0.39
N HIS A 22 4.19 -14.21 1.63
CA HIS A 22 4.87 -13.13 2.34
C HIS A 22 5.95 -13.66 3.30
N SER A 23 6.84 -12.76 3.73
CA SER A 23 7.85 -13.06 4.74
C SER A 23 7.23 -13.48 6.09
N ALA A 24 7.99 -14.30 6.84
CA ALA A 24 7.59 -14.72 8.17
C ALA A 24 7.38 -13.51 9.09
N GLY A 25 6.21 -13.45 9.73
CA GLY A 25 5.83 -12.34 10.61
C GLY A 25 5.05 -11.21 9.94
N SER A 26 4.81 -11.29 8.62
CA SER A 26 4.04 -10.29 7.87
C SER A 26 2.66 -9.99 8.48
N LEU A 27 2.28 -8.70 8.49
CA LEU A 27 0.97 -8.23 8.93
C LEU A 27 -0.20 -8.74 8.06
N HIS A 28 0.06 -9.22 6.85
CA HIS A 28 -0.95 -9.90 6.03
C HIS A 28 -1.52 -11.14 6.71
N PHE A 29 -0.69 -11.92 7.42
CA PHE A 29 -1.16 -13.10 8.16
C PHE A 29 -2.03 -12.75 9.38
N GLN A 30 -2.07 -11.47 9.76
CA GLN A 30 -2.90 -10.95 10.85
C GLN A 30 -4.12 -10.17 10.34
N GLY A 31 -4.28 -10.03 9.01
CA GLY A 31 -5.32 -9.19 8.41
C GLY A 31 -5.14 -7.70 8.69
N ARG A 32 -3.90 -7.27 8.94
CA ARG A 32 -3.54 -5.90 9.33
C ARG A 32 -2.79 -5.12 8.24
N ALA A 33 -2.63 -5.71 7.07
CA ALA A 33 -2.03 -5.07 5.91
C ALA A 33 -2.84 -5.34 4.63
N PHE A 34 -2.60 -4.53 3.62
CA PHE A 34 -3.05 -4.78 2.26
C PHE A 34 -2.06 -4.25 1.23
N ASP A 35 -2.08 -4.84 0.05
CA ASP A 35 -1.31 -4.42 -1.11
C ASP A 35 -2.20 -3.80 -2.18
N VAL A 36 -1.73 -2.71 -2.79
CA VAL A 36 -2.39 -2.08 -3.94
C VAL A 36 -1.46 -1.97 -5.13
N ASP A 37 -2.00 -2.23 -6.31
CA ASP A 37 -1.23 -2.24 -7.57
C ASP A 37 -1.72 -1.19 -8.57
N GLU A 38 -2.87 -0.58 -8.31
CA GLU A 38 -3.45 0.54 -9.05
C GLU A 38 -4.00 1.59 -8.08
N VAL A 39 -3.69 2.87 -8.33
CA VAL A 39 -4.24 4.01 -7.59
C VAL A 39 -4.76 5.06 -8.58
N ASN A 40 -6.02 5.46 -8.43
CA ASN A 40 -6.73 6.42 -9.27
C ASN A 40 -6.67 6.09 -10.77
N GLY A 41 -6.74 4.80 -11.13
CA GLY A 41 -6.64 4.35 -12.52
C GLY A 41 -5.21 4.25 -13.05
N VAL A 42 -4.19 4.52 -12.23
CA VAL A 42 -2.78 4.45 -12.61
C VAL A 42 -2.16 3.21 -11.96
N ARG A 43 -1.69 2.27 -12.80
CA ARG A 43 -0.93 1.10 -12.36
C ARG A 43 0.40 1.55 -11.74
N ILE A 44 0.77 0.96 -10.62
CA ILE A 44 2.07 1.14 -9.98
C ILE A 44 3.11 0.33 -10.78
N SER A 45 4.15 1.01 -11.26
CA SER A 45 5.24 0.41 -12.03
C SER A 45 6.51 1.23 -11.84
N GLY A 46 7.04 1.21 -10.61
CA GLY A 46 8.15 2.04 -10.19
C GLY A 46 7.73 3.31 -9.45
N ASP A 47 8.76 4.07 -9.04
CA ASP A 47 8.56 5.26 -8.22
C ASP A 47 7.87 6.38 -9.00
N SER A 48 6.82 6.94 -8.41
CA SER A 48 5.99 7.97 -9.04
C SER A 48 5.34 8.85 -7.98
N ALA A 49 4.87 10.04 -8.39
CA ALA A 49 4.14 10.93 -7.49
C ALA A 49 2.84 10.28 -6.97
N THR A 50 2.17 9.46 -7.79
CA THR A 50 0.99 8.69 -7.39
C THR A 50 1.33 7.69 -6.28
N ALA A 51 2.39 6.90 -6.45
CA ALA A 51 2.84 5.93 -5.46
C ALA A 51 3.18 6.62 -4.13
N ARG A 52 4.05 7.63 -4.17
CA ARG A 52 4.47 8.38 -2.97
C ARG A 52 3.29 9.05 -2.26
N GLY A 53 2.38 9.65 -3.02
CA GLY A 53 1.19 10.30 -2.45
C GLY A 53 0.27 9.32 -1.72
N PHE A 54 0.07 8.13 -2.27
CA PHE A 54 -0.72 7.08 -1.61
C PHE A 54 -0.03 6.55 -0.34
N MET A 55 1.29 6.30 -0.43
CA MET A 55 2.11 5.91 0.73
C MET A 55 2.02 6.96 1.86
N ASP A 56 2.14 8.24 1.53
CA ASP A 56 2.01 9.33 2.51
C ASP A 56 0.60 9.41 3.10
N ALA A 57 -0.42 9.09 2.32
CA ALA A 57 -1.78 8.98 2.83
C ALA A 57 -1.91 7.82 3.82
N CYS A 58 -1.36 6.63 3.53
CA CYS A 58 -1.32 5.52 4.50
C CYS A 58 -0.63 5.94 5.81
N ARG A 59 0.53 6.59 5.74
CA ARG A 59 1.25 7.11 6.92
C ARG A 59 0.41 8.11 7.70
N ALA A 60 -0.24 9.05 7.02
CA ALA A 60 -1.11 10.04 7.65
C ALA A 60 -2.35 9.43 8.34
N LEU A 61 -2.71 8.20 7.97
CA LEU A 61 -3.79 7.40 8.56
C LEU A 61 -3.28 6.43 9.65
N GLY A 62 -2.00 6.49 10.01
CA GLY A 62 -1.42 5.71 11.10
C GLY A 62 -0.86 4.36 10.71
N ALA A 63 -0.62 4.09 9.42
CA ALA A 63 0.10 2.89 9.01
C ALA A 63 1.53 2.93 9.56
N ILE A 64 1.99 1.81 10.13
CA ILE A 64 3.33 1.64 10.71
C ILE A 64 4.29 0.97 9.72
N GLU A 65 3.77 0.22 8.75
CA GLU A 65 4.52 -0.35 7.64
C GLU A 65 4.00 0.26 6.34
N VAL A 66 4.88 0.94 5.60
CA VAL A 66 4.55 1.50 4.29
C VAL A 66 5.72 1.30 3.34
N PHE A 67 5.59 0.31 2.46
CA PHE A 67 6.61 -0.06 1.46
C PHE A 67 6.08 0.13 0.06
N GLY A 68 6.99 0.44 -0.86
CA GLY A 68 6.67 0.72 -2.24
C GLY A 68 7.93 1.06 -3.03
N PRO A 69 7.77 1.49 -4.29
CA PRO A 69 8.89 1.60 -5.21
C PRO A 69 9.94 2.65 -4.79
N SER A 70 9.56 3.61 -3.94
CA SER A 70 10.45 4.67 -3.48
C SER A 70 11.38 4.28 -2.33
N ASN A 71 11.06 3.23 -1.57
CA ASN A 71 11.80 2.85 -0.36
C ASN A 71 12.15 1.37 -0.26
N ASP A 72 11.44 0.50 -0.97
CA ASP A 72 11.79 -0.92 -1.11
C ASP A 72 11.50 -1.43 -2.53
N PRO A 73 12.20 -0.92 -3.54
CA PRO A 73 11.99 -1.35 -4.93
C PRO A 73 12.37 -2.80 -5.20
N ALA A 74 13.09 -3.49 -4.31
CA ALA A 74 13.45 -4.89 -4.51
C ALA A 74 12.27 -5.82 -4.25
N GLY A 75 11.41 -5.50 -3.28
CA GLY A 75 10.20 -6.25 -2.96
C GLY A 75 8.90 -5.65 -3.49
N HIS A 76 8.85 -4.33 -3.66
CA HIS A 76 7.61 -3.58 -3.88
C HIS A 76 7.72 -2.61 -5.08
N TYR A 77 8.27 -3.08 -6.21
CA TYR A 77 8.41 -2.25 -7.42
C TYR A 77 7.07 -1.95 -8.11
N ASP A 78 6.11 -2.87 -8.04
CA ASP A 78 4.87 -2.86 -8.82
C ASP A 78 3.60 -2.81 -7.94
N HIS A 79 3.76 -2.62 -6.63
CA HIS A 79 2.67 -2.49 -5.68
C HIS A 79 3.09 -1.67 -4.46
N LEU A 80 2.14 -1.32 -3.60
CA LEU A 80 2.35 -0.62 -2.34
C LEU A 80 1.77 -1.44 -1.20
N HIS A 81 2.58 -1.72 -0.18
CA HIS A 81 2.16 -2.36 1.07
C HIS A 81 1.82 -1.30 2.11
N CYS A 82 0.65 -1.38 2.73
CA CYS A 82 0.28 -0.57 3.89
C CYS A 82 -0.20 -1.47 5.03
N GLY A 83 0.45 -1.39 6.20
CA GLY A 83 0.09 -2.14 7.42
C GLY A 83 -0.06 -1.26 8.67
N TRP A 84 -1.01 -1.60 9.54
CA TRP A 84 -1.39 -0.87 10.77
C TRP A 84 -1.18 -1.70 12.03
#